data_AF-A0A8J5R2G5-F1
#
_entry.id   AF-A0A8J5R2G5-F1
#
_cell.length_a   1.000
_cell.length_b   1.000
_cell.length_c   1.000
_cell.angle_alpha   90.00
_cell.angle_beta   90.00
_cell.angle_gamma   90.00
#
_symmetry.space_group_name_H-M   'P 1'
#
loop_
_entity.id
_entity.type
_entity.pdbx_description
1 polymer ?
#
loop_
_entity_poly.entity_id
_entity_poly.type
_entity_poly.pdbx_seq_one_letter_code
_entity_poly.pdbx_strand_id
1 'polypeptide(L)'
;MNSLGEFCSLFCCPPCPSRIVAKLAFAPPEPTYSFLEDEGSKFTISLSKRAEWHYTEREKESIEGFYARTSRGNRIACLFVRCSATARFTILFSHGNAVDLGQMSSFYLGLGSRINCNIFSYDYSGYGVSGGKPSEKNLYADIDAAWHALRTRYGISPENIILYGQSIGTVPTVDLAARYEVGAVILHSPLMSGMRVAFPNTKRTWFFDAFLSIDKVPKVMSPVLGAGHNDVELYNQYLERLKHFVSVELVN
;
A
#
# COMPACT_ATOMS: atom_id res chain seq x y z
N MET A 1 21.20 -13.42 -22.68
CA MET A 1 21.09 -14.84 -22.28
C MET A 1 22.00 -15.07 -21.07
N ASN A 2 21.47 -15.08 -19.85
CA ASN A 2 22.05 -15.73 -18.66
C ASN A 2 21.01 -15.91 -17.54
N SER A 3 19.73 -16.05 -17.93
CA SER A 3 18.58 -16.17 -17.01
C SER A 3 18.67 -17.42 -16.12
N LEU A 4 19.22 -18.54 -16.61
CA LEU A 4 19.24 -19.80 -15.87
C LEU A 4 20.23 -19.81 -14.69
N GLY A 5 21.35 -19.09 -14.77
CA GLY A 5 22.36 -19.06 -13.71
C GLY A 5 21.88 -18.28 -12.47
N GLU A 6 21.18 -17.18 -12.67
CA GLU A 6 20.56 -16.40 -11.59
C GLU A 6 19.43 -17.18 -10.91
N PHE A 7 18.65 -17.97 -11.67
CA PHE A 7 17.63 -18.86 -11.13
C PHE A 7 18.20 -20.01 -10.28
N CYS A 8 19.30 -20.65 -10.72
CA CYS A 8 19.94 -21.71 -9.93
C CYS A 8 20.54 -21.20 -8.61
N SER A 9 21.10 -19.99 -8.60
CA SER A 9 21.63 -19.38 -7.37
C SER A 9 20.53 -18.94 -6.38
N LEU A 10 19.29 -18.78 -6.86
CA LEU A 10 18.11 -18.49 -6.04
C LEU A 10 17.65 -19.67 -5.17
N PHE A 11 17.82 -20.91 -5.66
CA PHE A 11 17.22 -22.11 -5.05
C PHE A 11 18.22 -23.06 -4.39
N CYS A 12 19.52 -22.99 -4.74
CA CYS A 12 20.50 -23.98 -4.27
C CYS A 12 21.36 -23.54 -3.06
N CYS A 13 21.20 -22.30 -2.54
CA CYS A 13 22.03 -21.78 -1.43
C CYS A 13 21.23 -21.02 -0.34
N PRO A 14 20.81 -21.65 0.77
CA PRO A 14 20.34 -20.94 1.96
C PRO A 14 21.54 -20.37 2.76
N PRO A 15 21.54 -19.10 3.23
CA PRO A 15 20.43 -18.16 3.41
C PRO A 15 20.58 -16.84 2.61
N CYS A 16 20.88 -16.90 1.31
CA CYS A 16 20.92 -15.74 0.42
C CYS A 16 19.61 -15.25 -0.28
N PRO A 17 18.42 -15.89 -0.19
CA PRO A 17 17.27 -15.53 -1.07
C PRO A 17 16.73 -14.11 -0.88
N SER A 18 16.67 -13.58 0.34
CA SER A 18 15.87 -12.39 0.64
C SER A 18 16.37 -11.10 -0.04
N ARG A 19 17.68 -10.93 -0.22
CA ARG A 19 18.27 -9.73 -0.84
C ARG A 19 18.09 -9.71 -2.36
N ILE A 20 18.16 -10.86 -3.02
CA ILE A 20 17.99 -10.96 -4.47
C ILE A 20 16.51 -10.81 -4.82
N VAL A 21 15.63 -11.51 -4.09
CA VAL A 21 14.18 -11.36 -4.23
C VAL A 21 13.76 -9.91 -3.99
N ALA A 22 14.31 -9.23 -2.97
CA ALA A 22 14.02 -7.82 -2.76
C ALA A 22 14.46 -6.94 -3.95
N LYS A 23 15.66 -7.14 -4.50
CA LYS A 23 16.11 -6.38 -5.68
C LYS A 23 15.28 -6.61 -6.94
N LEU A 24 14.70 -7.80 -7.10
CA LEU A 24 13.86 -8.14 -8.25
C LEU A 24 12.40 -7.71 -8.05
N ALA A 25 11.90 -7.75 -6.82
CA ALA A 25 10.51 -7.44 -6.49
C ALA A 25 10.24 -5.94 -6.34
N PHE A 26 11.26 -5.16 -5.95
CA PHE A 26 11.13 -3.73 -5.66
C PHE A 26 11.88 -2.89 -6.67
N ALA A 27 11.16 -1.96 -7.30
CA ALA A 27 11.71 -1.00 -8.24
C ALA A 27 11.34 0.42 -7.78
N PRO A 28 11.92 0.94 -6.70
CA PRO A 28 11.67 2.33 -6.27
C PRO A 28 12.08 3.30 -7.39
N PRO A 29 11.23 4.27 -7.76
CA PRO A 29 11.60 5.29 -8.74
C PRO A 29 12.53 6.33 -8.12
N GLU A 30 13.19 7.11 -8.96
CA GLU A 30 13.85 8.34 -8.52
C GLU A 30 12.80 9.30 -7.92
N PRO A 31 13.00 9.82 -6.70
CA PRO A 31 11.98 10.58 -5.98
C PRO A 31 11.42 11.73 -6.82
N THR A 32 10.10 11.84 -6.87
CA THR A 32 9.38 12.87 -7.62
C THR A 32 8.89 14.01 -6.74
N TYR A 33 9.13 13.93 -5.43
CA TYR A 33 8.76 14.95 -4.47
C TYR A 33 9.82 15.11 -3.36
N SER A 34 9.70 16.19 -2.61
CA SER A 34 10.41 16.40 -1.35
C SER A 34 9.48 17.02 -0.31
N PHE A 35 9.90 16.99 0.96
CA PHE A 35 9.20 17.64 2.04
C PHE A 35 9.96 18.90 2.45
N LEU A 36 9.26 20.04 2.41
CA LEU A 36 9.72 21.31 2.93
C LEU A 36 9.24 21.41 4.38
N GLU A 37 10.15 21.74 5.28
CA GLU A 37 9.83 21.91 6.70
C GLU A 37 8.92 23.13 6.88
N ASP A 38 7.81 22.94 7.56
CA ASP A 38 6.88 23.98 7.98
C ASP A 38 7.02 24.22 9.49
N GLU A 39 6.36 25.24 10.04
CA GLU A 39 6.35 25.44 11.50
C GLU A 39 5.71 24.21 12.21
N GLY A 40 6.56 23.41 12.89
CA GLY A 40 6.14 22.26 13.71
C GLY A 40 6.54 20.90 13.13
N SER A 41 5.65 19.90 13.24
CA SER A 41 5.88 18.51 12.74
C SER A 41 5.22 18.22 11.39
N LYS A 42 4.69 19.26 10.74
CA LYS A 42 4.05 19.19 9.42
C LYS A 42 5.06 19.57 8.35
N PHE A 43 4.93 18.96 7.19
CA PHE A 43 5.76 19.27 6.05
C PHE A 43 4.87 19.56 4.83
N THR A 44 5.24 20.59 4.09
CA THR A 44 4.61 20.90 2.81
C THR A 44 5.25 20.05 1.73
N ILE A 45 4.43 19.36 0.94
CA ILE A 45 4.94 18.57 -0.18
C ILE A 45 5.37 19.49 -1.33
N SER A 46 6.59 19.32 -1.81
CA SER A 46 7.09 19.93 -3.04
C SER A 46 7.16 18.89 -4.13
N LEU A 47 6.38 19.07 -5.20
CA LEU A 47 6.28 18.13 -6.32
C LEU A 47 7.19 18.58 -7.46
N SER A 48 7.97 17.64 -8.01
CA SER A 48 8.71 17.84 -9.25
C SER A 48 7.78 17.70 -10.46
N LYS A 49 8.24 18.11 -11.65
CA LYS A 49 7.50 17.92 -12.90
C LYS A 49 7.17 16.44 -13.19
N ARG A 50 8.01 15.50 -12.73
CA ARG A 50 7.81 14.05 -12.91
C ARG A 50 6.67 13.47 -12.06
N ALA A 51 6.19 14.22 -11.07
CA ALA A 51 5.01 13.84 -10.29
C ALA A 51 3.70 14.01 -11.08
N GLU A 52 3.72 14.75 -12.20
CA GLU A 52 2.54 14.98 -13.05
C GLU A 52 1.34 15.47 -12.22
N TRP A 53 1.53 16.58 -11.49
CA TRP A 53 0.47 17.22 -10.72
C TRP A 53 -0.54 17.87 -11.66
N HIS A 54 -1.81 17.44 -11.59
CA HIS A 54 -2.88 17.85 -12.51
C HIS A 54 -3.84 18.91 -11.95
N TYR A 55 -3.62 19.35 -10.72
CA TYR A 55 -4.53 20.26 -9.99
C TYR A 55 -3.85 21.60 -9.70
N THR A 56 -4.59 22.52 -9.10
CA THR A 56 -4.06 23.84 -8.71
C THR A 56 -3.15 23.76 -7.49
N GLU A 57 -2.32 24.79 -7.25
CA GLU A 57 -1.52 24.87 -6.01
C GLU A 57 -2.40 25.01 -4.77
N ARG A 58 -3.59 25.62 -4.87
CA ARG A 58 -4.54 25.69 -3.77
C ARG A 58 -5.06 24.31 -3.38
N GLU A 59 -5.35 23.46 -4.35
CA GLU A 59 -5.78 22.08 -4.06
C GLU A 59 -4.66 21.25 -3.44
N LYS A 60 -3.39 21.57 -3.72
CA LYS A 60 -2.24 20.93 -3.10
C LYS A 60 -2.13 21.22 -1.60
N GLU A 61 -2.70 22.32 -1.10
CA GLU A 61 -2.79 22.61 0.34
C GLU A 61 -3.62 21.57 1.10
N SER A 62 -4.45 20.77 0.41
CA SER A 62 -5.16 19.64 1.01
C SER A 62 -4.25 18.47 1.39
N ILE A 63 -2.98 18.51 0.96
CA ILE A 63 -1.99 17.46 1.13
C ILE A 63 -1.06 17.80 2.28
N GLU A 64 -1.14 17.02 3.35
CA GLU A 64 -0.25 17.09 4.51
C GLU A 64 0.82 15.99 4.41
N GLY A 65 2.09 16.40 4.34
CA GLY A 65 3.24 15.49 4.41
C GLY A 65 3.81 15.39 5.82
N PHE A 66 4.26 14.21 6.22
CA PHE A 66 5.05 14.02 7.45
C PHE A 66 5.84 12.72 7.41
N TYR A 67 6.65 12.49 8.45
CA TYR A 67 7.40 11.25 8.59
C TYR A 67 6.96 10.43 9.79
N ALA A 68 6.89 9.11 9.62
CA ALA A 68 6.69 8.15 10.69
C ALA A 68 7.94 7.30 10.92
N ARG A 69 8.16 6.84 12.16
CA ARG A 69 9.21 5.88 12.48
C ARG A 69 8.63 4.47 12.54
N THR A 70 9.31 3.54 11.89
CA THR A 70 8.92 2.13 11.89
C THR A 70 9.54 1.38 13.06
N SER A 71 8.95 0.25 13.44
CA SER A 71 9.49 -0.65 14.46
C SER A 71 10.89 -1.21 14.11
N ARG A 72 11.28 -1.09 12.84
CA ARG A 72 12.61 -1.49 12.32
C ARG A 72 13.58 -0.32 12.21
N GLY A 73 13.24 0.85 12.74
CA GLY A 73 14.11 2.03 12.83
C GLY A 73 14.20 2.86 11.55
N ASN A 74 13.43 2.53 10.51
CA ASN A 74 13.36 3.35 9.30
C ASN A 74 12.47 4.57 9.53
N ARG A 75 12.73 5.62 8.76
CA ARG A 75 11.87 6.80 8.67
C ARG A 75 11.18 6.76 7.32
N ILE A 76 9.86 6.64 7.33
CA ILE A 76 9.04 6.60 6.11
C ILE A 76 8.25 7.88 5.94
N ALA A 77 8.06 8.30 4.70
CA ALA A 77 7.20 9.42 4.34
C ALA A 77 5.74 8.97 4.34
N CYS A 78 4.87 9.83 4.86
CA CYS A 78 3.42 9.66 4.88
C CYS A 78 2.74 10.90 4.29
N LEU A 79 1.59 10.67 3.67
CA LEU A 79 0.74 11.68 3.04
C LEU A 79 -0.68 11.52 3.57
N PHE A 80 -1.28 12.61 4.05
CA PHE A 80 -2.73 12.68 4.27
C PHE A 80 -3.31 13.71 3.29
N VAL A 81 -4.15 13.24 2.37
CA VAL A 81 -4.93 14.07 1.46
C VAL A 81 -6.36 14.21 1.97
N ARG A 82 -6.74 15.44 2.35
CA ARG A 82 -8.11 15.77 2.77
C ARG A 82 -8.95 16.09 1.54
N CYS A 83 -9.62 15.08 0.99
CA CYS A 83 -10.36 15.22 -0.26
C CYS A 83 -11.78 15.78 -0.08
N SER A 84 -12.36 15.63 1.12
CA SER A 84 -13.70 16.16 1.42
C SER A 84 -13.84 16.53 2.90
N ALA A 85 -14.54 17.63 3.16
CA ALA A 85 -14.86 18.08 4.52
C ALA A 85 -15.89 17.17 5.23
N THR A 86 -16.67 16.41 4.47
CA THR A 86 -17.71 15.50 4.98
C THR A 86 -17.34 14.03 4.82
N ALA A 87 -16.07 13.73 4.48
CA ALA A 87 -15.60 12.36 4.33
C ALA A 87 -15.74 11.60 5.65
N ARG A 88 -16.60 10.58 5.66
CA ARG A 88 -16.75 9.64 6.78
C ARG A 88 -15.58 8.66 6.85
N PHE A 89 -15.15 8.15 5.70
CA PHE A 89 -14.10 7.14 5.60
C PHE A 89 -12.76 7.74 5.19
N THR A 90 -11.68 7.12 5.66
CA THR A 90 -10.32 7.37 5.20
C THR A 90 -9.71 6.09 4.65
N ILE A 91 -9.17 6.16 3.44
CA ILE A 91 -8.49 5.03 2.80
C ILE A 91 -7.03 5.03 3.23
N LEU A 92 -6.56 3.96 3.88
CA LEU A 92 -5.14 3.67 4.04
C LEU A 92 -4.65 2.95 2.76
N PHE A 93 -3.97 3.70 1.90
CA PHE A 93 -3.54 3.27 0.57
C PHE A 93 -2.08 2.80 0.57
N SER A 94 -1.86 1.53 0.27
CA SER A 94 -0.56 0.93 -0.03
C SER A 94 -0.35 0.92 -1.55
N HIS A 95 0.51 1.81 -2.04
CA HIS A 95 0.70 2.04 -3.48
C HIS A 95 1.39 0.88 -4.23
N GLY A 96 1.29 0.90 -5.56
CA GLY A 96 1.96 -0.07 -6.42
C GLY A 96 3.48 0.01 -6.39
N ASN A 97 4.12 -0.89 -7.11
CA ASN A 97 5.56 -0.80 -7.37
C ASN A 97 5.85 0.34 -8.36
N ALA A 98 7.11 0.76 -8.48
CA ALA A 98 7.58 1.75 -9.46
C ALA A 98 6.88 3.11 -9.44
N VAL A 99 6.24 3.46 -8.33
CA VAL A 99 5.65 4.76 -8.05
C VAL A 99 6.04 5.23 -6.66
N ASP A 100 5.98 6.54 -6.42
CA ASP A 100 6.11 7.15 -5.09
C ASP A 100 4.89 8.04 -4.76
N LEU A 101 4.85 8.58 -3.53
CA LEU A 101 3.74 9.46 -3.10
C LEU A 101 3.55 10.69 -4.00
N GLY A 102 4.63 11.21 -4.59
CA GLY A 102 4.56 12.37 -5.48
C GLY A 102 3.75 12.05 -6.74
N GLN A 103 4.10 10.98 -7.44
CA GLN A 103 3.37 10.52 -8.64
C GLN A 103 1.92 10.15 -8.34
N MET A 104 1.65 9.63 -7.14
CA MET A 104 0.32 9.21 -6.74
C MET A 104 -0.57 10.37 -6.24
N SER A 105 -0.01 11.54 -5.96
CA SER A 105 -0.74 12.65 -5.32
C SER A 105 -1.98 13.09 -6.12
N SER A 106 -1.85 13.25 -7.45
CA SER A 106 -2.99 13.59 -8.33
C SER A 106 -4.08 12.52 -8.26
N PHE A 107 -3.69 11.25 -8.31
CA PHE A 107 -4.61 10.13 -8.25
C PHE A 107 -5.36 10.11 -6.92
N TYR A 108 -4.69 10.36 -5.79
CA TYR A 108 -5.32 10.37 -4.46
C TYR A 108 -6.38 11.44 -4.32
N LEU A 109 -6.08 12.69 -4.72
CA LEU A 109 -7.07 13.75 -4.67
C LEU A 109 -8.26 13.43 -5.58
N GLY A 110 -8.00 13.01 -6.82
CA GLY A 110 -9.04 12.66 -7.77
C GLY A 110 -9.90 11.47 -7.35
N LEU A 111 -9.31 10.44 -6.74
CA LEU A 111 -10.04 9.29 -6.23
C LEU A 111 -10.92 9.71 -5.05
N GLY A 112 -10.30 10.26 -4.00
CA GLY A 112 -10.98 10.59 -2.76
C GLY A 112 -12.13 11.58 -2.95
N SER A 113 -11.97 12.58 -3.81
CA SER A 113 -13.04 13.55 -4.10
C SER A 113 -14.24 12.91 -4.81
N ARG A 114 -14.02 11.89 -5.66
CA ARG A 114 -15.11 11.20 -6.39
C ARG A 114 -15.91 10.24 -5.53
N ILE A 115 -15.27 9.65 -4.51
CA ILE A 115 -15.89 8.65 -3.62
C ILE A 115 -16.13 9.19 -2.20
N ASN A 116 -15.99 10.50 -2.01
CA ASN A 116 -16.15 11.19 -0.73
C ASN A 116 -15.35 10.55 0.43
N CYS A 117 -14.09 10.23 0.18
CA CYS A 117 -13.18 9.66 1.17
C CYS A 117 -11.89 10.47 1.26
N ASN A 118 -11.31 10.56 2.45
CA ASN A 118 -9.93 11.03 2.60
C ASN A 118 -8.95 9.92 2.20
N ILE A 119 -7.73 10.30 1.81
CA ILE A 119 -6.67 9.33 1.48
C ILE A 119 -5.49 9.52 2.42
N PHE A 120 -5.05 8.43 3.04
CA PHE A 120 -3.79 8.35 3.75
C PHE A 120 -2.90 7.34 3.03
N SER A 121 -1.70 7.75 2.63
CA SER A 121 -0.73 6.88 1.96
C SER A 121 0.64 7.04 2.60
N TYR A 122 1.54 6.09 2.34
CA TYR A 122 2.92 6.11 2.81
C TYR A 122 3.83 5.51 1.74
N ASP A 123 5.08 5.97 1.66
CA ASP A 123 6.10 5.30 0.87
C ASP A 123 6.70 4.14 1.68
N TYR A 124 7.06 3.07 0.98
CA TYR A 124 7.82 1.97 1.57
C TYR A 124 9.24 2.42 1.94
N SER A 125 9.88 1.70 2.87
CA SER A 125 11.31 1.87 3.16
C SER A 125 12.14 1.79 1.87
N GLY A 126 12.88 2.85 1.55
CA GLY A 126 13.67 2.97 0.31
C GLY A 126 12.90 3.45 -0.93
N TYR A 127 11.65 3.89 -0.79
CA TYR A 127 10.86 4.56 -1.84
C TYR A 127 10.71 6.06 -1.55
N GLY A 128 10.61 6.86 -2.62
CA GLY A 128 10.48 8.31 -2.52
C GLY A 128 11.51 8.92 -1.57
N VAL A 129 11.06 9.72 -0.60
CA VAL A 129 11.96 10.32 0.41
C VAL A 129 12.08 9.50 1.70
N SER A 130 11.62 8.25 1.69
CA SER A 130 11.76 7.31 2.82
C SER A 130 13.18 6.74 2.89
N GLY A 131 13.69 6.62 4.11
CA GLY A 131 14.97 5.96 4.38
C GLY A 131 14.88 4.43 4.34
N GLY A 132 16.01 3.78 4.59
CA GLY A 132 16.08 2.31 4.67
C GLY A 132 16.22 1.64 3.31
N LYS A 133 15.75 0.39 3.22
CA LYS A 133 15.81 -0.44 2.00
C LYS A 133 14.52 -1.24 1.86
N PRO A 134 14.06 -1.53 0.64
CA PRO A 134 12.84 -2.29 0.47
C PRO A 134 13.09 -3.76 0.82
N SER A 135 12.15 -4.34 1.56
CA SER A 135 12.09 -5.77 1.88
C SER A 135 10.70 -6.10 2.41
N GLU A 136 10.28 -7.37 2.31
CA GLU A 136 9.00 -7.82 2.86
C GLU A 136 8.82 -7.47 4.35
N LYS A 137 9.87 -7.68 5.16
CA LYS A 137 9.83 -7.34 6.60
C LYS A 137 9.68 -5.83 6.84
N ASN A 138 10.24 -5.00 5.95
CA ASN A 138 10.05 -3.56 6.05
C ASN A 138 8.64 -3.17 5.58
N LEU A 139 8.07 -3.77 4.51
CA LEU A 139 6.68 -3.50 4.10
C LEU A 139 5.69 -3.64 5.28
N TYR A 140 5.83 -4.70 6.07
CA TYR A 140 5.00 -4.91 7.26
C TYR A 140 5.23 -3.86 8.35
N ALA A 141 6.49 -3.54 8.64
CA ALA A 141 6.83 -2.49 9.61
C ALA A 141 6.41 -1.09 9.14
N ASP A 142 6.40 -0.85 7.83
CA ASP A 142 6.02 0.41 7.19
C ASP A 142 4.50 0.62 7.30
N ILE A 143 3.69 -0.41 6.96
CA ILE A 143 2.23 -0.30 7.11
C ILE A 143 1.81 -0.23 8.58
N ASP A 144 2.50 -0.91 9.49
CA ASP A 144 2.24 -0.78 10.94
C ASP A 144 2.47 0.66 11.41
N ALA A 145 3.53 1.31 10.93
CA ALA A 145 3.81 2.71 11.26
C ALA A 145 2.74 3.66 10.67
N ALA A 146 2.32 3.41 9.43
CA ALA A 146 1.23 4.15 8.78
C ALA A 146 -0.11 3.99 9.52
N TRP A 147 -0.47 2.75 9.88
CA TRP A 147 -1.66 2.42 10.67
C TRP A 147 -1.66 3.12 12.03
N HIS A 148 -0.53 3.07 12.75
CA HIS A 148 -0.37 3.77 14.01
C HIS A 148 -0.51 5.27 13.85
N ALA A 149 0.13 5.87 12.83
CA ALA A 149 0.02 7.30 12.56
C ALA A 149 -1.44 7.70 12.25
N LEU A 150 -2.13 6.94 11.40
CA LEU A 150 -3.53 7.21 11.06
C LEU A 150 -4.44 7.24 12.29
N ARG A 151 -4.27 6.26 13.19
CA ARG A 151 -5.07 6.15 14.41
C ARG A 151 -4.70 7.16 15.49
N THR A 152 -3.42 7.44 15.68
CA THR A 152 -2.94 8.24 16.82
C THR A 152 -2.83 9.72 16.50
N ARG A 153 -2.36 10.08 15.30
CA ARG A 153 -2.21 11.47 14.87
C ARG A 153 -3.54 12.06 14.43
N TYR A 154 -4.40 11.27 13.80
CA TYR A 154 -5.66 11.73 13.23
C TYR A 154 -6.90 11.21 13.97
N GLY A 155 -6.74 10.31 14.95
CA GLY A 155 -7.85 9.84 15.78
C GLY A 155 -8.89 8.99 15.03
N ILE A 156 -8.55 8.45 13.85
CA ILE A 156 -9.51 7.72 13.03
C ILE A 156 -9.68 6.30 13.58
N SER A 157 -10.92 5.95 13.92
CA SER A 157 -11.27 4.61 14.42
C SER A 157 -11.21 3.55 13.32
N PRO A 158 -10.82 2.29 13.62
CA PRO A 158 -10.68 1.20 12.64
C PRO A 158 -11.87 1.00 11.69
N GLU A 159 -13.10 1.11 12.21
CA GLU A 159 -14.35 0.95 11.46
C GLU A 159 -14.55 2.02 10.38
N ASN A 160 -13.87 3.17 10.49
CA ASN A 160 -13.88 4.25 9.51
C ASN A 160 -12.64 4.23 8.59
N ILE A 161 -11.82 3.17 8.66
CA ILE A 161 -10.66 2.97 7.80
C ILE A 161 -10.98 1.92 6.75
N ILE A 162 -10.67 2.23 5.49
CA ILE A 162 -10.69 1.27 4.40
C ILE A 162 -9.23 0.99 4.02
N LEU A 163 -8.81 -0.27 4.05
CA LEU A 163 -7.48 -0.63 3.58
C LEU A 163 -7.52 -0.82 2.06
N TYR A 164 -6.60 -0.19 1.33
CA TYR A 164 -6.49 -0.35 -0.12
C TYR A 164 -5.06 -0.73 -0.49
N GLY A 165 -4.89 -1.88 -1.13
CA GLY A 165 -3.60 -2.29 -1.68
C GLY A 165 -3.63 -2.37 -3.20
N GLN A 166 -2.64 -1.79 -3.87
CA GLN A 166 -2.44 -1.93 -5.32
C GLN A 166 -1.20 -2.78 -5.62
N SER A 167 -1.33 -3.81 -6.45
CA SER A 167 -0.22 -4.67 -6.84
C SER A 167 0.57 -5.11 -5.60
N ILE A 168 1.87 -4.88 -5.52
CA ILE A 168 2.71 -5.23 -4.36
C ILE A 168 2.18 -4.66 -3.03
N GLY A 169 1.46 -3.53 -3.05
CA GLY A 169 0.82 -2.95 -1.87
C GLY A 169 -0.29 -3.82 -1.26
N THR A 170 -0.81 -4.80 -2.00
CA THR A 170 -1.73 -5.81 -1.44
C THR A 170 -1.08 -6.68 -0.38
N VAL A 171 0.24 -6.87 -0.43
CA VAL A 171 0.98 -7.71 0.52
C VAL A 171 0.93 -7.16 1.95
N PRO A 172 1.35 -5.90 2.24
CA PRO A 172 1.21 -5.34 3.57
C PRO A 172 -0.26 -5.10 3.95
N THR A 173 -1.13 -4.77 2.98
CA THR A 173 -2.56 -4.58 3.20
C THR A 173 -3.22 -5.83 3.80
N VAL A 174 -3.00 -6.99 3.18
CA VAL A 174 -3.53 -8.27 3.66
C VAL A 174 -2.94 -8.65 5.02
N ASP A 175 -1.64 -8.39 5.24
CA ASP A 175 -1.00 -8.67 6.53
C ASP A 175 -1.62 -7.86 7.67
N LEU A 176 -1.93 -6.58 7.44
CA LEU A 176 -2.59 -5.75 8.42
C LEU A 176 -4.06 -6.18 8.62
N ALA A 177 -4.78 -6.44 7.54
CA ALA A 177 -6.18 -6.88 7.56
C ALA A 177 -6.40 -8.23 8.25
N ALA A 178 -5.38 -9.10 8.25
CA ALA A 178 -5.40 -10.38 8.97
C ALA A 178 -5.26 -10.22 10.50
N ARG A 179 -4.92 -9.02 10.99
CA ARG A 179 -4.71 -8.71 12.41
C ARG A 179 -5.73 -7.73 12.98
N TYR A 180 -6.35 -6.90 12.14
CA TYR A 180 -7.28 -5.87 12.56
C TYR A 180 -8.54 -5.87 11.70
N GLU A 181 -9.69 -5.77 12.37
CA GLU A 181 -10.95 -5.48 11.70
C GLU A 181 -11.02 -3.99 11.32
N VAL A 182 -11.50 -3.73 10.11
CA VAL A 182 -11.59 -2.41 9.48
C VAL A 182 -12.91 -2.31 8.73
N GLY A 183 -13.30 -1.11 8.29
CA GLY A 183 -14.54 -0.92 7.54
C GLY A 183 -14.62 -1.77 6.27
N ALA A 184 -13.53 -1.81 5.48
CA ALA A 184 -13.41 -2.68 4.32
C ALA A 184 -11.93 -2.85 3.88
N VAL A 185 -11.69 -3.83 3.01
CA VAL A 185 -10.40 -4.08 2.34
C VAL A 185 -10.61 -4.11 0.84
N ILE A 186 -9.79 -3.38 0.09
CA ILE A 186 -9.79 -3.36 -1.37
C ILE A 186 -8.41 -3.82 -1.87
N LEU A 187 -8.39 -4.88 -2.67
CA LEU A 187 -7.20 -5.47 -3.25
C LEU A 187 -7.25 -5.31 -4.78
N HIS A 188 -6.48 -4.37 -5.29
CA HIS A 188 -6.38 -4.10 -6.72
C HIS A 188 -5.15 -4.81 -7.31
N SER A 189 -5.40 -5.77 -8.21
CA SER A 189 -4.41 -6.65 -8.83
C SER A 189 -3.56 -7.40 -7.78
N PRO A 190 -4.18 -8.22 -6.90
CA PRO A 190 -3.50 -8.81 -5.75
C PRO A 190 -2.39 -9.80 -6.11
N LEU A 191 -1.36 -9.83 -5.27
CA LEU A 191 -0.32 -10.85 -5.28
C LEU A 191 -0.69 -11.96 -4.30
N MET A 192 -0.80 -13.19 -4.79
CA MET A 192 -0.98 -14.37 -3.93
C MET A 192 0.31 -14.78 -3.21
N SER A 193 1.45 -14.70 -3.92
CA SER A 193 2.80 -15.02 -3.46
C SER A 193 3.83 -14.65 -4.54
N GLY A 194 5.09 -14.45 -4.17
CA GLY A 194 6.18 -14.16 -5.10
C GLY A 194 6.38 -15.26 -6.15
N MET A 195 6.32 -16.53 -5.76
CA MET A 195 6.44 -17.66 -6.71
C MET A 195 5.30 -17.71 -7.71
N ARG A 196 4.08 -17.35 -7.32
CA ARG A 196 2.91 -17.29 -8.25
C ARG A 196 2.98 -16.10 -9.20
N VAL A 197 3.70 -15.04 -8.85
CA VAL A 197 4.00 -13.97 -9.81
C VAL A 197 5.04 -14.44 -10.83
N ALA A 198 6.12 -15.09 -10.38
CA ALA A 198 7.17 -15.58 -11.26
C ALA A 198 6.73 -16.77 -12.12
N PHE A 199 5.85 -17.63 -11.59
CA PHE A 199 5.37 -18.85 -12.21
C PHE A 199 3.84 -18.98 -12.04
N PRO A 200 3.03 -18.32 -12.90
CA PRO A 200 1.57 -18.23 -12.72
C PRO A 200 0.84 -19.57 -12.57
N ASN A 201 1.37 -20.65 -13.15
CA ASN A 201 0.77 -21.98 -13.10
C ASN A 201 1.10 -22.77 -11.82
N THR A 202 1.94 -22.25 -10.91
CA THR A 202 2.29 -22.98 -9.68
C THR A 202 1.12 -22.99 -8.70
N LYS A 203 0.64 -24.19 -8.37
CA LYS A 203 -0.35 -24.38 -7.30
C LYS A 203 0.30 -24.63 -5.93
N ARG A 204 1.61 -24.91 -5.91
CA ARG A 204 2.37 -25.23 -4.69
C ARG A 204 2.92 -23.98 -4.02
N THR A 205 2.76 -23.91 -2.71
CA THR A 205 3.46 -22.95 -1.85
C THR A 205 4.75 -23.58 -1.35
N TRP A 206 5.88 -22.89 -1.55
CA TRP A 206 7.21 -23.39 -1.19
C TRP A 206 7.72 -22.70 0.08
N PHE A 207 8.58 -23.35 0.85
CA PHE A 207 9.07 -22.79 2.13
C PHE A 207 9.94 -21.52 1.96
N PHE A 208 10.44 -21.27 0.75
CA PHE A 208 11.22 -20.08 0.37
C PHE A 208 10.40 -19.04 -0.39
N ASP A 209 9.09 -19.25 -0.51
CA ASP A 209 8.20 -18.32 -1.19
C ASP A 209 8.05 -17.03 -0.37
N ALA A 210 7.97 -15.90 -1.07
CA ALA A 210 7.89 -14.57 -0.47
C ALA A 210 6.47 -14.04 -0.59
N PHE A 211 6.10 -13.06 0.24
CA PHE A 211 4.83 -12.35 0.11
C PHE A 211 3.60 -13.27 0.18
N LEU A 212 3.57 -14.19 1.15
CA LEU A 212 2.56 -15.23 1.32
C LEU A 212 1.17 -14.68 1.72
N SER A 213 0.58 -13.84 0.88
CA SER A 213 -0.77 -13.30 1.07
C SER A 213 -1.81 -14.43 1.09
N ILE A 214 -1.61 -15.48 0.30
CA ILE A 214 -2.50 -16.65 0.24
C ILE A 214 -2.74 -17.30 1.62
N ASP A 215 -1.74 -17.31 2.49
CA ASP A 215 -1.84 -17.90 3.84
C ASP A 215 -2.47 -16.93 4.87
N LYS A 216 -2.62 -15.65 4.49
CA LYS A 216 -3.09 -14.56 5.36
C LYS A 216 -4.51 -14.14 5.05
N VAL A 217 -4.91 -14.15 3.78
CA VAL A 217 -6.28 -13.77 3.33
C VAL A 217 -7.38 -14.50 4.11
N PRO A 218 -7.30 -15.82 4.40
CA PRO A 218 -8.35 -16.50 5.18
C PRO A 218 -8.57 -15.97 6.59
N LYS A 219 -7.64 -15.16 7.13
CA LYS A 219 -7.74 -14.55 8.46
C LYS A 219 -8.37 -13.15 8.43
N VAL A 220 -8.69 -12.63 7.24
CA VAL A 220 -9.30 -11.31 7.08
C VAL A 220 -10.80 -11.42 7.39
N MET A 221 -11.22 -10.75 8.47
CA MET A 221 -12.63 -10.76 8.93
C MET A 221 -13.46 -9.64 8.31
N SER A 222 -12.81 -8.55 7.89
CA SER A 222 -13.43 -7.39 7.24
C SER A 222 -13.98 -7.73 5.85
N PRO A 223 -14.98 -6.99 5.32
CA PRO A 223 -15.42 -7.12 3.93
C PRO A 223 -14.26 -6.90 2.94
N VAL A 224 -14.10 -7.76 1.93
CA VAL A 224 -13.00 -7.70 0.96
C VAL A 224 -13.50 -7.55 -0.48
N LEU A 225 -12.94 -6.61 -1.24
CA LEU A 225 -13.04 -6.49 -2.70
C LEU A 225 -11.73 -6.89 -3.35
N GLY A 226 -11.76 -7.76 -4.37
CA GLY A 226 -10.62 -8.04 -5.25
C GLY A 226 -10.95 -7.71 -6.70
N ALA A 227 -10.03 -7.06 -7.43
CA ALA A 227 -10.16 -6.83 -8.88
C ALA A 227 -8.81 -7.03 -9.58
N GLY A 228 -8.66 -8.02 -10.49
CA GLY A 228 -7.40 -8.24 -11.22
C GLY A 228 -7.33 -9.51 -12.10
N HIS A 229 -6.28 -9.61 -12.93
CA HIS A 229 -6.14 -10.58 -14.04
C HIS A 229 -6.13 -12.09 -13.70
N ASN A 230 -6.21 -12.47 -12.43
CA ASN A 230 -6.23 -13.88 -11.98
C ASN A 230 -7.44 -14.13 -11.06
N ASP A 231 -8.62 -13.67 -11.52
CA ASP A 231 -9.89 -13.79 -10.81
C ASP A 231 -10.09 -15.22 -10.25
N VAL A 232 -10.05 -15.37 -8.92
CA VAL A 232 -11.21 -15.33 -8.02
C VAL A 232 -11.93 -16.68 -7.98
N GLU A 233 -11.36 -17.61 -7.22
CA GLU A 233 -12.12 -18.66 -6.51
C GLU A 233 -12.47 -18.22 -5.07
N LEU A 234 -12.33 -16.93 -4.74
CA LEU A 234 -12.65 -16.39 -3.42
C LEU A 234 -14.09 -15.85 -3.38
N TYR A 235 -15.00 -16.80 -3.16
CA TYR A 235 -16.27 -16.70 -2.42
C TYR A 235 -17.22 -15.52 -2.75
N ASN A 236 -18.26 -15.83 -3.53
CA ASN A 236 -19.42 -14.97 -3.84
C ASN A 236 -20.05 -14.22 -2.64
N GLN A 237 -19.92 -14.72 -1.41
CA GLN A 237 -20.42 -14.04 -0.20
C GLN A 237 -19.72 -12.70 0.09
N TYR A 238 -18.43 -12.55 -0.25
CA TYR A 238 -17.70 -11.29 -0.05
C TYR A 238 -18.16 -10.19 -1.03
N LEU A 239 -18.45 -10.61 -2.26
CA LEU A 239 -18.92 -9.73 -3.33
C LEU A 239 -20.30 -9.13 -3.03
N GLU A 240 -21.21 -9.89 -2.43
CA GLU A 240 -22.53 -9.40 -2.02
C GLU A 240 -22.45 -8.43 -0.83
N ARG A 241 -21.62 -8.74 0.17
CA ARG A 241 -21.38 -7.83 1.33
C ARG A 241 -20.73 -6.51 0.88
N LEU A 242 -19.89 -6.57 -0.14
CA LEU A 242 -19.26 -5.41 -0.74
C LEU A 242 -20.22 -4.57 -1.59
N LYS A 243 -21.07 -5.19 -2.42
CA LYS A 243 -22.10 -4.45 -3.17
C LYS A 243 -22.98 -3.66 -2.22
N HIS A 244 -23.34 -4.25 -1.09
CA HIS A 244 -24.04 -3.54 -0.01
C HIS A 244 -23.21 -2.38 0.55
N PHE A 245 -21.94 -2.60 0.92
CA PHE A 245 -21.07 -1.53 1.44
C PHE A 245 -20.94 -0.36 0.45
N VAL A 246 -20.67 -0.63 -0.83
CA VAL A 246 -20.49 0.40 -1.87
C VAL A 246 -21.79 1.12 -2.20
N SER A 247 -22.93 0.43 -2.23
CA SER A 247 -24.21 1.04 -2.61
C SER A 247 -24.98 1.67 -1.46
N VAL A 248 -24.72 1.26 -0.21
CA VAL A 248 -25.49 1.66 0.96
C VAL A 248 -24.64 2.38 2.00
N GLU A 249 -23.47 1.84 2.37
CA GLU A 249 -22.69 2.35 3.50
C GLU A 249 -21.68 3.44 3.11
N LEU A 250 -21.18 3.42 1.87
CA LEU A 250 -20.29 4.46 1.34
C LEU A 250 -21.05 5.71 0.84
N VAL A 251 -22.32 5.55 0.45
CA VAL A 251 -23.14 6.61 -0.15
C VAL A 251 -23.99 7.36 0.90
N ASN A 252 -24.30 6.71 2.04
CA ASN A 252 -25.08 7.29 3.15
C ASN A 252 -24.22 7.60 4.38
#